data_AF-A0A954UC61-F1
#
_entry.id   AF-A0A954UC61-F1
#
_cell.length_a   1.000
_cell.length_b   1.000
_cell.length_c   1.000
_cell.angle_alpha   90.00
_cell.angle_beta   90.00
_cell.angle_gamma   90.00
#
_symmetry.space_group_name_H-M   'P 1'
#
loop_
_entity.id
_entity.type
_entity.pdbx_description
1 polymer ?
#
loop_
_entity_poly.entity_id
_entity_poly.type
_entity_poly.pdbx_seq_one_letter_code
_entity_poly.pdbx_strand_id
1 'polypeptide(L)'
;MSRSVGHIGEVATIEDYESNELVRSDRLEYQIERLADGTVWHHERMVDDSGELIFDRGHQITIAIGSGQRGRAYLIEKEGTLYQSPVGWYATDHRFGLSPGYEPGHHRRFERRIDSGCLYCHAGRMNANPEIPSHSDSPVFAETAIGCERCHGPGKRHIQLHAAQSSLKDVDPIVNPARLDHAKSEAVCNQCHIQGHYAIRRFGRDFFSFRPGDRLEDALVILVGGDRVTAEGQSLVVSQVEQMRASACYLGTDGALGCTSCHDPHYHPTETERVAYYRDRCLSCHSEQTCTLPAIEQEATPAKGSCVHCHMPSLQETNVPHTPQTNHQITRHNARPLATPTNPLPAAWLHVFDDAERNLPAWE
;
A
#
# COMPACT_ATOMS: atom_id res chain seq x y z
N MET A 1 -8.81 -4.63 -3.68
CA MET A 1 -8.68 -4.46 -2.22
C MET A 1 -8.98 -5.74 -1.43
N SER A 2 -10.07 -6.46 -1.75
CA SER A 2 -10.61 -7.65 -1.04
C SER A 2 -9.72 -8.90 -0.79
N ARG A 3 -8.39 -8.84 -0.96
CA ARG A 3 -7.42 -9.94 -0.76
C ARG A 3 -6.13 -9.45 -0.09
N SER A 4 -6.22 -8.46 0.80
CA SER A 4 -5.08 -7.71 1.32
C SER A 4 -4.39 -8.35 2.54
N VAL A 5 -5.11 -9.16 3.32
CA VAL A 5 -4.60 -10.15 4.29
C VAL A 5 -5.50 -11.40 4.19
N GLY A 6 -4.97 -12.58 4.55
CA GLY A 6 -5.75 -13.79 4.79
C GLY A 6 -4.90 -14.92 5.38
N HIS A 7 -5.52 -15.98 5.91
CA HIS A 7 -4.77 -17.13 6.41
C HIS A 7 -4.26 -18.01 5.26
N ILE A 8 -3.14 -18.74 5.49
CA ILE A 8 -2.46 -19.51 4.44
C ILE A 8 -3.35 -20.57 3.78
N GLY A 9 -4.27 -21.19 4.53
CA GLY A 9 -5.26 -22.14 3.99
C GLY A 9 -6.43 -21.51 3.23
N GLU A 10 -6.58 -20.19 3.27
CA GLU A 10 -7.72 -19.45 2.68
C GLU A 10 -7.31 -18.64 1.44
N VAL A 11 -6.05 -18.18 1.39
CA VAL A 11 -5.52 -17.42 0.25
C VAL A 11 -5.15 -18.36 -0.90
N ALA A 12 -5.48 -17.95 -2.13
CA ALA A 12 -5.04 -18.69 -3.31
C ALA A 12 -3.50 -18.73 -3.40
N THR A 13 -2.93 -19.92 -3.59
CA THR A 13 -1.51 -20.13 -3.87
C THR A 13 -1.07 -19.38 -5.13
N ILE A 14 0.06 -18.68 -5.06
CA ILE A 14 0.73 -18.02 -6.19
C ILE A 14 2.23 -18.32 -6.24
N GLU A 15 2.74 -18.98 -5.20
CA GLU A 15 4.16 -19.19 -4.92
C GLU A 15 4.66 -20.53 -5.46
N ASP A 16 5.89 -20.55 -5.95
CA ASP A 16 6.58 -21.77 -6.37
C ASP A 16 7.33 -22.42 -5.19
N TYR A 17 6.64 -23.36 -4.54
CA TYR A 17 7.20 -24.22 -3.50
C TYR A 17 7.99 -25.43 -4.04
N GLU A 18 7.95 -25.70 -5.35
CA GLU A 18 8.68 -26.83 -5.96
C GLU A 18 10.13 -26.45 -6.31
N SER A 19 10.39 -25.15 -6.52
CA SER A 19 11.72 -24.56 -6.75
C SER A 19 12.81 -24.98 -5.75
N ASN A 20 12.43 -25.20 -4.48
CA ASN A 20 13.35 -25.43 -3.35
C ASN A 20 14.47 -24.36 -3.22
N GLU A 21 14.22 -23.12 -3.69
CA GLU A 21 15.21 -22.05 -3.64
C GLU A 21 15.51 -21.61 -2.19
N LEU A 22 16.80 -21.37 -1.90
CA LEU A 22 17.29 -20.93 -0.60
C LEU A 22 17.57 -19.42 -0.62
N VAL A 23 16.77 -18.65 0.11
CA VAL A 23 16.98 -17.21 0.29
C VAL A 23 18.11 -17.00 1.30
N ARG A 24 19.21 -16.37 0.89
CA ARG A 24 20.41 -16.21 1.74
C ARG A 24 20.54 -14.81 2.34
N SER A 25 21.11 -14.73 3.55
CA SER A 25 21.39 -13.51 4.30
C SER A 25 22.67 -13.69 5.13
N ASP A 26 23.81 -13.30 4.57
CA ASP A 26 25.14 -13.60 5.13
C ASP A 26 25.27 -15.11 5.45
N ARG A 27 25.46 -15.50 6.72
CA ARG A 27 25.57 -16.90 7.18
C ARG A 27 24.23 -17.63 7.34
N LEU A 28 23.11 -16.97 7.10
CA LEU A 28 21.77 -17.56 7.22
C LEU A 28 21.24 -18.00 5.86
N GLU A 29 20.63 -19.18 5.85
CA GLU A 29 19.81 -19.66 4.74
C GLU A 29 18.37 -19.83 5.20
N TYR A 30 17.43 -19.33 4.42
CA TYR A 30 16.00 -19.57 4.62
C TYR A 30 15.48 -20.55 3.58
N GLN A 31 14.89 -21.65 4.05
CA GLN A 31 14.17 -22.62 3.22
C GLN A 31 12.67 -22.43 3.41
N ILE A 32 11.91 -22.62 2.34
CA ILE A 32 10.45 -22.60 2.34
C ILE A 32 9.97 -24.02 2.06
N GLU A 33 9.17 -24.58 2.96
CA GLU A 33 8.51 -25.88 2.79
C GLU A 33 6.99 -25.69 2.74
N ARG A 34 6.31 -26.47 1.90
CA ARG A 34 4.85 -26.63 1.95
C ARG A 34 4.49 -28.11 2.02
N LEU A 35 3.82 -28.48 3.11
CA LEU A 35 3.40 -29.85 3.39
C LEU A 35 2.17 -30.25 2.58
N ALA A 36 1.93 -31.56 2.47
CA ALA A 36 0.82 -32.13 1.70
C ALA A 36 -0.59 -31.80 2.27
N ASP A 37 -0.68 -31.36 3.54
CA ASP A 37 -1.90 -30.83 4.14
C ASP A 37 -2.16 -29.35 3.79
N GLY A 38 -1.22 -28.71 3.08
CA GLY A 38 -1.26 -27.32 2.67
C GLY A 38 -0.51 -26.35 3.60
N THR A 39 -0.04 -26.80 4.77
CA THR A 39 0.70 -25.99 5.76
C THR A 39 2.03 -25.50 5.19
N VAL A 40 2.37 -24.24 5.43
CA VAL A 40 3.64 -23.63 5.01
C VAL A 40 4.55 -23.40 6.21
N TRP A 41 5.81 -23.79 6.07
CA TRP A 41 6.87 -23.59 7.06
C TRP A 41 8.02 -22.81 6.43
N HIS A 42 8.49 -21.76 7.11
CA HIS A 42 9.73 -21.08 6.74
C HIS A 42 10.80 -21.43 7.77
N HIS A 43 11.93 -21.96 7.33
CA HIS A 43 13.02 -22.41 8.18
C HIS A 43 14.11 -21.36 8.23
N GLU A 44 14.59 -20.99 9.40
CA GLU A 44 15.89 -20.34 9.54
C GLU A 44 16.96 -21.40 9.77
N ARG A 45 17.99 -21.42 8.91
CA ARG A 45 19.09 -22.38 8.98
C ARG A 45 20.44 -21.66 9.00
N MET A 46 21.44 -22.30 9.55
CA MET A 46 22.84 -21.88 9.45
C MET A 46 23.72 -23.11 9.22
N VAL A 47 24.68 -22.97 8.31
CA VAL A 47 25.73 -23.96 8.06
C VAL A 47 27.09 -23.43 8.50
N ASP A 48 28.05 -24.33 8.73
CA ASP A 48 29.44 -23.98 9.01
C ASP A 48 30.25 -23.79 7.72
N ASP A 49 31.55 -23.49 7.87
CA ASP A 49 32.47 -23.27 6.73
C ASP A 49 32.73 -24.55 5.90
N SER A 50 32.26 -25.73 6.34
CA SER A 50 32.30 -27.00 5.60
C SER A 50 30.96 -27.36 4.92
N GLY A 51 29.88 -26.68 5.28
CA GLY A 51 28.51 -26.94 4.82
C GLY A 51 27.69 -27.85 5.76
N GLU A 52 28.17 -28.17 6.95
CA GLU A 52 27.40 -28.93 7.95
C GLU A 52 26.38 -28.02 8.66
N LEU A 53 25.17 -28.52 8.91
CA LEU A 53 24.09 -27.76 9.56
C LEU A 53 24.39 -27.52 11.04
N ILE A 54 24.65 -26.26 11.39
CA ILE A 54 24.78 -25.79 12.79
C ILE A 54 23.40 -25.78 13.46
N PHE A 55 22.37 -25.30 12.76
CA PHE A 55 20.98 -25.41 13.19
C PHE A 55 19.99 -25.31 12.03
N ASP A 56 18.79 -25.85 12.27
CA ASP A 56 17.57 -25.60 11.50
C ASP A 56 16.44 -25.27 12.49
N ARG A 57 15.66 -24.22 12.20
CA ARG A 57 14.49 -23.81 12.99
C ARG A 57 13.30 -23.47 12.09
N GLY A 58 12.41 -24.43 11.92
CA GLY A 58 11.11 -24.23 11.27
C GLY A 58 10.19 -23.29 12.03
N HIS A 59 9.52 -22.39 11.29
CA HIS A 59 8.46 -21.50 11.75
C HIS A 59 7.21 -21.65 10.87
N GLN A 60 6.11 -22.14 11.43
CA GLN A 60 4.83 -22.28 10.72
C GLN A 60 4.28 -20.89 10.37
N ILE A 61 4.01 -20.65 9.10
CA ILE A 61 3.38 -19.43 8.61
C ILE A 61 1.86 -19.57 8.72
N THR A 62 1.20 -18.58 9.33
CA THR A 62 -0.25 -18.61 9.57
C THR A 62 -1.02 -17.58 8.73
N ILE A 63 -0.37 -16.48 8.31
CA ILE A 63 -0.99 -15.33 7.67
C ILE A 63 -0.14 -14.85 6.48
N ALA A 64 -0.78 -14.53 5.37
CA ALA A 64 -0.19 -13.79 4.26
C ALA A 64 -0.71 -12.34 4.22
N ILE A 65 0.19 -11.39 3.94
CA ILE A 65 -0.11 -9.98 3.67
C ILE A 65 0.18 -9.71 2.19
N GLY A 66 -0.73 -9.00 1.53
CA GLY A 66 -0.59 -8.54 0.15
C GLY A 66 -1.43 -9.34 -0.84
N SER A 67 -1.94 -8.65 -1.86
CA SER A 67 -2.85 -9.20 -2.87
C SER A 67 -2.22 -10.23 -3.81
N GLY A 68 -0.92 -10.46 -3.73
CA GLY A 68 -0.18 -11.32 -4.65
C GLY A 68 0.09 -10.71 -6.03
N GLN A 69 -0.46 -9.54 -6.35
CA GLN A 69 -0.30 -8.88 -7.65
C GLN A 69 1.11 -8.31 -7.90
N ARG A 70 1.91 -8.20 -6.84
CA ARG A 70 3.29 -7.68 -6.86
C ARG A 70 4.20 -8.55 -6.00
N GLY A 71 3.70 -8.91 -4.81
CA GLY A 71 4.32 -9.87 -3.92
C GLY A 71 3.43 -10.17 -2.72
N ARG A 72 3.99 -10.93 -1.77
CA ARG A 72 3.43 -11.21 -0.44
C ARG A 72 4.51 -11.14 0.63
N ALA A 73 4.15 -10.60 1.78
CA ALA A 73 4.88 -10.80 3.02
C ALA A 73 4.12 -11.81 3.90
N TYR A 74 4.83 -12.48 4.80
CA TYR A 74 4.26 -13.56 5.61
C TYR A 74 4.46 -13.28 7.09
N LEU A 75 3.50 -13.70 7.92
CA LEU A 75 3.57 -13.56 9.38
C LEU A 75 3.44 -14.92 10.08
N ILE A 76 4.01 -14.95 11.28
CA ILE A 76 3.71 -15.93 12.31
C ILE A 76 2.96 -15.24 13.46
N GLU A 77 1.95 -15.89 14.00
CA GLU A 77 1.25 -15.48 15.23
C GLU A 77 1.82 -16.26 16.42
N LYS A 78 2.05 -15.58 17.53
CA LYS A 78 2.36 -16.18 18.84
C LYS A 78 1.64 -15.39 19.92
N GLU A 79 0.63 -16.00 20.54
CA GLU A 79 -0.10 -15.42 21.68
C GLU A 79 -0.53 -13.96 21.40
N GLY A 80 -1.36 -13.76 20.37
CA GLY A 80 -1.84 -12.44 19.95
C GLY A 80 -0.78 -11.48 19.38
N THR A 81 0.49 -11.89 19.34
CA THR A 81 1.61 -11.07 18.86
C THR A 81 2.05 -11.53 17.47
N LEU A 82 2.13 -10.61 16.52
CA LEU A 82 2.54 -10.89 15.15
C LEU A 82 4.03 -10.63 14.92
N TYR A 83 4.69 -11.50 14.16
CA TYR A 83 6.08 -11.36 13.76
C TYR A 83 6.23 -11.61 12.25
N GLN A 84 7.06 -10.81 11.58
CA GLN A 84 7.31 -10.92 10.15
C GLN A 84 8.30 -12.07 9.83
N SER A 85 8.03 -12.79 8.76
CA SER A 85 8.96 -13.70 8.11
C SER A 85 10.12 -12.94 7.45
N PRO A 86 11.38 -13.37 7.62
CA PRO A 86 12.52 -12.86 6.84
C PRO A 86 12.40 -13.05 5.33
N VAL A 87 11.52 -13.95 4.88
CA VAL A 87 11.23 -14.22 3.47
C VAL A 87 9.87 -13.65 3.06
N GLY A 88 9.80 -13.08 1.86
CA GLY A 88 8.58 -12.76 1.11
C GLY A 88 8.62 -13.34 -0.30
N TRP A 89 7.47 -13.34 -0.99
CA TRP A 89 7.33 -13.76 -2.39
C TRP A 89 7.26 -12.55 -3.32
N TYR A 90 7.97 -12.58 -4.43
CA TYR A 90 8.02 -11.53 -5.44
C TYR A 90 7.42 -12.03 -6.76
N ALA A 91 6.20 -11.61 -7.05
CA ALA A 91 5.39 -12.16 -8.13
C ALA A 91 5.86 -11.74 -9.53
N THR A 92 6.57 -10.61 -9.66
CA THR A 92 7.17 -10.18 -10.93
C THR A 92 8.42 -10.99 -11.30
N ASP A 93 9.17 -11.45 -10.30
CA ASP A 93 10.37 -12.29 -10.47
C ASP A 93 10.05 -13.80 -10.41
N HIS A 94 8.84 -14.18 -10.00
CA HIS A 94 8.41 -15.56 -9.72
C HIS A 94 9.33 -16.32 -8.73
N ARG A 95 9.77 -15.65 -7.66
CA ARG A 95 10.65 -16.26 -6.65
C ARG A 95 10.46 -15.73 -5.24
N PHE A 96 11.02 -16.45 -4.26
CA PHE A 96 11.18 -15.97 -2.90
C PHE A 96 12.40 -15.04 -2.77
N GLY A 97 12.37 -14.13 -1.79
CA GLY A 97 13.47 -13.24 -1.49
C GLY A 97 13.36 -12.66 -0.08
N LEU A 98 14.35 -11.87 0.35
CA LEU A 98 14.29 -11.23 1.67
C LEU A 98 13.12 -10.24 1.75
N SER A 99 12.42 -10.25 2.88
CA SER A 99 11.31 -9.34 3.21
C SER A 99 11.76 -7.87 3.20
N PRO A 100 10.85 -6.91 2.94
CA PRO A 100 11.16 -5.48 3.01
C PRO A 100 11.79 -5.06 4.35
N GLY A 101 12.92 -4.37 4.29
CA GLY A 101 13.69 -3.97 5.47
C GLY A 101 14.39 -5.11 6.21
N TYR A 102 14.72 -6.21 5.52
CA TYR A 102 15.68 -7.22 5.99
C TYR A 102 16.99 -7.07 5.21
N GLU A 103 17.96 -6.36 5.80
CA GLU A 103 19.31 -6.25 5.25
C GLU A 103 20.10 -7.55 5.47
N PRO A 104 20.89 -8.04 4.49
CA PRO A 104 21.74 -9.22 4.66
C PRO A 104 22.65 -9.10 5.88
N GLY A 105 22.59 -10.08 6.78
CA GLY A 105 23.33 -10.10 8.06
C GLY A 105 22.86 -9.09 9.13
N HIS A 106 22.03 -8.10 8.79
CA HIS A 106 21.64 -6.99 9.67
C HIS A 106 20.11 -6.86 9.80
N HIS A 107 19.48 -7.90 10.35
CA HIS A 107 18.02 -7.95 10.49
C HIS A 107 17.56 -8.72 11.74
N ARG A 108 16.32 -8.47 12.19
CA ARG A 108 15.74 -9.09 13.40
C ARG A 108 15.17 -10.49 13.21
N ARG A 109 15.48 -11.20 12.11
CA ARG A 109 15.03 -12.60 11.89
C ARG A 109 13.50 -12.72 12.07
N PHE A 110 13.01 -13.82 12.65
CA PHE A 110 11.61 -14.01 13.06
C PHE A 110 11.21 -13.26 14.36
N GLU A 111 11.99 -12.26 14.79
CA GLU A 111 11.73 -11.43 15.98
C GLU A 111 11.29 -9.99 15.63
N ARG A 112 11.18 -9.65 14.34
CA ARG A 112 10.58 -8.39 13.87
C ARG A 112 9.07 -8.40 14.14
N ARG A 113 8.65 -7.81 15.25
CA ARG A 113 7.23 -7.59 15.55
C ARG A 113 6.55 -6.72 14.49
N ILE A 114 5.26 -6.99 14.30
CA ILE A 114 4.35 -6.26 13.42
C ILE A 114 3.15 -5.82 14.25
N ASP A 115 2.77 -4.55 14.14
CA ASP A 115 1.66 -3.95 14.89
C ASP A 115 0.60 -3.32 13.98
N SER A 116 -0.40 -2.68 14.58
CA SER A 116 -1.50 -2.03 13.87
C SER A 116 -1.04 -0.92 12.89
N GLY A 117 0.08 -0.26 13.14
CA GLY A 117 0.67 0.74 12.24
C GLY A 117 1.30 0.15 10.99
N CYS A 118 1.67 -1.13 11.00
CA CYS A 118 2.04 -1.86 9.79
C CYS A 118 0.83 -2.43 9.04
N LEU A 119 -0.31 -2.63 9.72
CA LEU A 119 -1.42 -3.44 9.21
C LEU A 119 -2.69 -2.65 8.84
N TYR A 120 -2.86 -1.39 9.25
CA TYR A 120 -4.05 -0.59 8.92
C TYR A 120 -4.27 -0.32 7.42
N CYS A 121 -3.19 -0.37 6.61
CA CYS A 121 -3.27 -0.34 5.14
C CYS A 121 -3.66 -1.69 4.51
N HIS A 122 -3.58 -2.78 5.27
CA HIS A 122 -3.72 -4.16 4.78
C HIS A 122 -4.94 -4.89 5.34
N ALA A 123 -5.34 -4.65 6.59
CA ALA A 123 -6.48 -5.29 7.23
C ALA A 123 -7.71 -4.37 7.25
N GLY A 124 -8.89 -4.95 7.13
CA GLY A 124 -10.16 -4.26 7.35
C GLY A 124 -10.33 -3.85 8.82
N ARG A 125 -10.02 -4.76 9.74
CA ARG A 125 -10.04 -4.48 11.16
C ARG A 125 -9.23 -5.50 11.96
N MET A 126 -8.32 -4.99 12.79
CA MET A 126 -7.68 -5.77 13.85
C MET A 126 -8.49 -5.69 15.15
N ASN A 127 -8.40 -6.76 15.96
CA ASN A 127 -8.74 -6.71 17.39
C ASN A 127 -7.51 -6.28 18.19
N ALA A 128 -6.93 -5.13 17.81
CA ALA A 128 -5.71 -4.61 18.42
C ALA A 128 -5.96 -4.26 19.89
N ASN A 129 -5.06 -4.69 20.77
CA ASN A 129 -5.21 -4.46 22.21
C ASN A 129 -4.89 -2.99 22.55
N PRO A 130 -5.79 -2.25 23.22
CA PRO A 130 -5.63 -0.81 23.41
C PRO A 130 -4.55 -0.44 24.45
N GLU A 131 -4.18 -1.37 25.33
CA GLU A 131 -3.13 -1.17 26.35
C GLU A 131 -1.75 -1.63 25.85
N ILE A 132 -1.71 -2.61 24.93
CA ILE A 132 -0.48 -3.23 24.41
C ILE A 132 -0.47 -3.16 22.87
N PRO A 133 0.06 -2.07 22.26
CA PRO A 133 -0.09 -1.81 20.82
C PRO A 133 0.45 -2.87 19.85
N SER A 134 1.37 -3.73 20.29
CA SER A 134 1.92 -4.86 19.50
C SER A 134 1.21 -6.20 19.75
N HIS A 135 0.12 -6.21 20.50
CA HIS A 135 -0.70 -7.39 20.80
C HIS A 135 -2.11 -7.21 20.22
N SER A 136 -2.81 -8.31 20.00
CA SER A 136 -4.19 -8.33 19.53
C SER A 136 -4.93 -9.49 20.19
N ASP A 137 -6.17 -9.25 20.59
CA ASP A 137 -7.02 -10.26 21.17
C ASP A 137 -7.38 -11.30 20.09
N SER A 138 -7.63 -12.55 20.48
CA SER A 138 -7.91 -13.62 19.51
C SER A 138 -9.40 -13.64 19.08
N PRO A 139 -9.73 -13.73 17.77
CA PRO A 139 -8.82 -13.78 16.62
C PRO A 139 -8.24 -12.39 16.29
N VAL A 140 -6.97 -12.35 15.87
CA VAL A 140 -6.21 -11.11 15.61
C VAL A 140 -6.92 -10.12 14.66
N PHE A 141 -7.65 -10.65 13.68
CA PHE A 141 -8.45 -9.85 12.73
C PHE A 141 -9.95 -10.06 12.97
N ALA A 142 -10.69 -8.96 13.05
CA ALA A 142 -12.14 -8.95 12.90
C ALA A 142 -12.57 -8.86 11.42
N GLU A 143 -11.73 -8.27 10.57
CA GLU A 143 -11.89 -8.27 9.11
C GLU A 143 -10.49 -8.31 8.47
N THR A 144 -10.16 -9.39 7.74
CA THR A 144 -8.84 -9.58 7.11
C THR A 144 -8.66 -8.73 5.86
N ALA A 145 -9.69 -8.64 5.01
CA ALA A 145 -9.63 -7.85 3.79
C ALA A 145 -9.95 -6.36 4.04
N ILE A 146 -9.39 -5.45 3.25
CA ILE A 146 -9.89 -4.06 3.15
C ILE A 146 -11.29 -4.13 2.51
N GLY A 147 -12.32 -4.09 3.36
CA GLY A 147 -13.73 -4.16 3.01
C GLY A 147 -14.47 -2.81 3.10
N CYS A 148 -15.80 -2.86 2.98
CA CYS A 148 -16.65 -1.70 2.76
C CYS A 148 -16.50 -0.61 3.84
N GLU A 149 -16.38 -0.99 5.11
CA GLU A 149 -16.36 -0.02 6.23
C GLU A 149 -15.10 0.85 6.24
N ARG A 150 -14.01 0.44 5.57
CA ARG A 150 -12.80 1.28 5.39
C ARG A 150 -13.06 2.53 4.54
N CYS A 151 -14.05 2.47 3.64
CA CYS A 151 -14.39 3.55 2.70
C CYS A 151 -15.76 4.20 2.96
N HIS A 152 -16.67 3.46 3.61
CA HIS A 152 -18.06 3.88 3.83
C HIS A 152 -18.46 4.02 5.31
N GLY A 153 -17.55 3.69 6.24
CA GLY A 153 -17.80 3.71 7.68
C GLY A 153 -18.71 2.56 8.16
N PRO A 154 -19.04 2.51 9.47
CA PRO A 154 -19.75 1.39 10.07
C PRO A 154 -21.17 1.16 9.53
N GLY A 155 -21.35 0.10 8.75
CA GLY A 155 -22.57 -0.20 7.98
C GLY A 155 -23.75 -0.70 8.80
N LYS A 156 -23.57 -0.98 10.10
CA LYS A 156 -24.62 -1.55 10.97
C LYS A 156 -25.95 -0.77 10.91
N ARG A 157 -25.91 0.57 10.95
CA ARG A 157 -27.14 1.40 10.91
C ARG A 157 -27.80 1.38 9.52
N HIS A 158 -27.01 1.34 8.46
CA HIS A 158 -27.49 1.23 7.08
C HIS A 158 -28.22 -0.10 6.87
N ILE A 159 -27.61 -1.22 7.29
CA ILE A 159 -28.23 -2.55 7.24
C ILE A 159 -29.55 -2.56 8.04
N GLN A 160 -29.57 -1.96 9.23
CA GLN A 160 -30.78 -1.87 10.05
C GLN A 160 -31.90 -1.04 9.39
N LEU A 161 -31.57 0.07 8.72
CA LEU A 161 -32.55 0.91 8.03
C LEU A 161 -33.25 0.16 6.89
N HIS A 162 -32.46 -0.46 6.01
CA HIS A 162 -33.00 -1.21 4.85
C HIS A 162 -33.70 -2.50 5.27
N ALA A 163 -33.19 -3.23 6.27
CA ALA A 163 -33.85 -4.42 6.80
C ALA A 163 -35.21 -4.12 7.46
N ALA A 164 -35.37 -2.94 8.06
CA ALA A 164 -36.63 -2.48 8.63
C ALA A 164 -37.66 -2.01 7.57
N GLN A 165 -37.32 -2.00 6.29
CA GLN A 165 -38.13 -1.43 5.19
C GLN A 165 -38.61 0.01 5.50
N SER A 166 -37.79 0.76 6.24
CA SER A 166 -38.13 2.13 6.63
C SER A 166 -38.20 3.04 5.40
N SER A 167 -39.10 4.02 5.44
CA SER A 167 -39.45 4.77 4.23
C SER A 167 -38.26 5.59 3.69
N LEU A 168 -38.21 5.80 2.37
CA LEU A 168 -37.19 6.59 1.67
C LEU A 168 -37.11 8.09 2.06
N LYS A 169 -37.77 8.49 3.15
CA LYS A 169 -37.61 9.79 3.83
C LYS A 169 -36.46 9.80 4.83
N ASP A 170 -36.11 8.64 5.36
CA ASP A 170 -34.99 8.49 6.29
C ASP A 170 -33.67 8.53 5.51
N VAL A 171 -32.76 9.41 5.94
CA VAL A 171 -31.45 9.56 5.28
C VAL A 171 -30.59 8.35 5.59
N ASP A 172 -30.12 7.66 4.54
CA ASP A 172 -29.22 6.51 4.69
C ASP A 172 -27.94 6.93 5.45
N PRO A 173 -27.65 6.32 6.61
CA PRO A 173 -26.52 6.70 7.46
C PRO A 173 -25.16 6.18 6.96
N ILE A 174 -25.10 5.46 5.83
CA ILE A 174 -23.83 5.08 5.21
C ILE A 174 -23.12 6.31 4.62
N VAL A 175 -21.80 6.41 4.81
CA VAL A 175 -21.03 7.52 4.23
C VAL A 175 -20.84 7.25 2.73
N ASN A 176 -21.09 8.25 1.90
CA ASN A 176 -20.77 8.21 0.48
C ASN A 176 -19.68 9.24 0.19
N PRO A 177 -18.42 8.84 -0.10
CA PRO A 177 -17.32 9.77 -0.37
C PRO A 177 -17.64 10.82 -1.44
N ALA A 178 -18.39 10.46 -2.49
CA ALA A 178 -18.82 11.39 -3.54
C ALA A 178 -19.87 12.45 -3.09
N ARG A 179 -20.19 12.50 -1.80
CA ARG A 179 -21.01 13.56 -1.16
C ARG A 179 -20.26 14.33 -0.06
N LEU A 180 -18.99 14.00 0.19
CA LEU A 180 -18.13 14.72 1.13
C LEU A 180 -17.52 15.96 0.47
N ASP A 181 -16.92 16.85 1.25
CA ASP A 181 -15.95 17.80 0.71
C ASP A 181 -14.71 17.06 0.17
N HIS A 182 -13.99 17.70 -0.76
CA HIS A 182 -12.89 17.04 -1.49
C HIS A 182 -11.80 16.50 -0.56
N ALA A 183 -11.38 17.27 0.46
CA ALA A 183 -10.35 16.84 1.41
C ALA A 183 -10.78 15.58 2.17
N LYS A 184 -12.03 15.52 2.65
CA LYS A 184 -12.58 14.33 3.32
C LYS A 184 -12.83 13.14 2.38
N SER A 185 -13.13 13.39 1.11
CA SER A 185 -13.23 12.32 0.10
C SER A 185 -11.86 11.70 -0.16
N GLU A 186 -10.84 12.51 -0.41
CA GLU A 186 -9.46 12.04 -0.62
C GLU A 186 -8.87 11.43 0.66
N ALA A 187 -9.24 11.93 1.84
CA ALA A 187 -8.82 11.35 3.13
C ALA A 187 -9.07 9.84 3.22
N VAL A 188 -10.15 9.34 2.60
CA VAL A 188 -10.46 7.91 2.52
C VAL A 188 -9.37 7.11 1.80
N CYS A 189 -8.85 7.62 0.69
CA CYS A 189 -7.72 7.01 -0.04
C CYS A 189 -6.39 7.25 0.70
N ASN A 190 -6.23 8.43 1.27
CA ASN A 190 -5.01 8.85 1.97
C ASN A 190 -4.73 8.00 3.23
N GLN A 191 -5.73 7.33 3.81
CA GLN A 191 -5.52 6.29 4.84
C GLN A 191 -4.45 5.25 4.47
N CYS A 192 -4.32 4.91 3.18
CA CYS A 192 -3.53 3.78 2.72
C CYS A 192 -2.54 4.12 1.59
N HIS A 193 -2.62 5.33 1.00
CA HIS A 193 -1.85 5.72 -0.19
C HIS A 193 -0.87 6.90 0.02
N ILE A 194 -0.80 7.42 1.25
CA ILE A 194 0.28 8.27 1.74
C ILE A 194 0.85 7.64 3.02
N GLN A 195 2.12 7.24 2.97
CA GLN A 195 2.87 6.89 4.18
C GLN A 195 3.61 8.12 4.75
N GLY A 196 3.86 9.14 3.92
CA GLY A 196 4.72 10.26 4.27
C GLY A 196 6.13 9.78 4.64
N HIS A 197 6.83 10.57 5.44
CA HIS A 197 8.07 10.16 6.10
C HIS A 197 7.88 9.86 7.61
N TYR A 198 6.81 10.37 8.24
CA TYR A 198 6.31 9.92 9.55
C TYR A 198 4.78 9.98 9.59
N ALA A 199 4.12 8.96 10.16
CA ALA A 199 2.70 8.98 10.49
C ALA A 199 2.54 8.91 12.01
N ILE A 200 2.05 9.99 12.61
CA ILE A 200 1.98 10.21 14.06
C ILE A 200 0.52 10.12 14.50
N ARG A 201 0.22 9.24 15.45
CA ARG A 201 -1.13 9.13 16.02
C ARG A 201 -1.44 10.34 16.90
N ARG A 202 -2.60 10.97 16.67
CA ARG A 202 -3.16 12.01 17.55
C ARG A 202 -3.34 11.48 18.98
N PHE A 203 -3.37 12.39 19.96
CA PHE A 203 -3.58 12.01 21.35
C PHE A 203 -4.89 11.21 21.54
N GLY A 204 -4.79 10.04 22.18
CA GLY A 204 -5.94 9.15 22.39
C GLY A 204 -6.44 8.42 21.14
N ARG A 205 -5.65 8.35 20.05
CA ARG A 205 -6.00 7.65 18.79
C ARG A 205 -5.07 6.49 18.45
N ASP A 206 -5.59 5.59 17.62
CA ASP A 206 -4.91 4.48 16.96
C ASP A 206 -4.96 4.59 15.43
N PHE A 207 -4.24 3.72 14.71
CA PHE A 207 -4.23 3.69 13.24
C PHE A 207 -5.57 3.25 12.60
N PHE A 208 -6.50 2.70 13.39
CA PHE A 208 -7.84 2.31 12.95
C PHE A 208 -8.92 3.30 13.44
N SER A 209 -8.54 4.49 13.92
CA SER A 209 -9.46 5.46 14.54
C SER A 209 -10.22 6.32 13.53
N PHE A 210 -9.62 6.64 12.39
CA PHE A 210 -10.25 7.42 11.31
C PHE A 210 -11.57 6.78 10.84
N ARG A 211 -12.60 7.59 10.63
CA ARG A 211 -13.82 7.19 9.93
C ARG A 211 -13.96 8.00 8.63
N PRO A 212 -14.40 7.41 7.52
CA PRO A 212 -14.82 8.17 6.34
C PRO A 212 -15.80 9.27 6.74
N GLY A 213 -15.52 10.53 6.36
CA GLY A 213 -16.26 11.70 6.85
C GLY A 213 -15.59 12.46 8.00
N ASP A 214 -14.52 11.92 8.59
CA ASP A 214 -13.53 12.68 9.37
C ASP A 214 -12.48 13.32 8.43
N ARG A 215 -11.61 14.17 8.95
CA ARG A 215 -10.36 14.57 8.29
C ARG A 215 -9.25 13.57 8.66
N LEU A 216 -8.19 13.43 7.87
CA LEU A 216 -7.15 12.43 8.17
C LEU A 216 -6.41 12.77 9.47
N GLU A 217 -6.18 14.06 9.69
CA GLU A 217 -5.56 14.62 10.88
C GLU A 217 -6.38 14.47 12.17
N ASP A 218 -7.67 14.10 12.11
CA ASP A 218 -8.48 13.78 13.30
C ASP A 218 -8.03 12.45 13.97
N ALA A 219 -7.19 11.67 13.26
CA ALA A 219 -6.57 10.43 13.74
C ALA A 219 -5.04 10.40 13.57
N LEU A 220 -4.51 10.86 12.42
CA LEU A 220 -3.10 10.73 12.03
C LEU A 220 -2.52 12.04 11.47
N VAL A 221 -1.51 12.60 12.14
CA VAL A 221 -0.69 13.69 11.59
C VAL A 221 0.42 13.07 10.75
N ILE A 222 0.43 13.35 9.45
CA ILE A 222 1.46 12.85 8.54
C ILE A 222 2.46 13.97 8.23
N LEU A 223 3.75 13.68 8.35
CA LEU A 223 4.84 14.56 7.95
C LEU A 223 5.36 14.16 6.56
N VAL A 224 5.29 15.09 5.62
CA VAL A 224 5.67 14.95 4.21
C VAL A 224 6.82 15.88 3.84
N GLY A 225 7.51 15.57 2.74
CA GLY A 225 8.57 16.41 2.19
C GLY A 225 8.94 15.92 0.79
N GLY A 226 8.85 16.80 -0.21
CA GLY A 226 9.03 16.46 -1.61
C GLY A 226 7.94 15.53 -2.18
N ASP A 227 8.21 15.01 -3.37
CA ASP A 227 7.39 14.05 -4.13
C ASP A 227 7.69 12.57 -3.80
N ARG A 228 8.66 12.33 -2.92
CA ARG A 228 9.19 11.01 -2.53
C ARG A 228 9.81 10.21 -3.70
N VAL A 229 10.31 10.90 -4.73
CA VAL A 229 11.07 10.32 -5.86
C VAL A 229 12.54 10.78 -5.81
N THR A 230 13.49 9.87 -6.07
CA THR A 230 14.93 10.18 -6.08
C THR A 230 15.40 10.79 -7.41
N ALA A 231 16.59 11.40 -7.43
CA ALA A 231 17.22 11.93 -8.65
C ALA A 231 17.60 10.83 -9.68
N GLU A 232 17.57 9.57 -9.23
CA GLU A 232 17.77 8.35 -10.00
C GLU A 232 16.47 7.82 -10.62
N GLY A 233 15.30 8.37 -10.25
CA GLY A 233 13.99 7.90 -10.74
C GLY A 233 13.41 6.72 -9.98
N GLN A 234 13.74 6.59 -8.70
CA GLN A 234 13.20 5.54 -7.82
C GLN A 234 12.21 6.15 -6.82
N SER A 235 11.15 5.44 -6.45
CA SER A 235 10.16 5.93 -5.47
C SER A 235 10.24 5.23 -4.13
N LEU A 236 9.84 5.92 -3.06
CA LEU A 236 9.38 5.25 -1.84
C LEU A 236 8.03 4.56 -2.13
N VAL A 237 7.83 3.39 -1.52
CA VAL A 237 6.52 2.71 -1.49
C VAL A 237 5.47 3.64 -0.86
N VAL A 238 4.21 3.53 -1.28
CA VAL A 238 3.07 4.25 -0.68
C VAL A 238 3.27 5.77 -0.69
N SER A 239 3.64 6.29 -1.87
CA SER A 239 3.84 7.72 -2.14
C SER A 239 2.97 8.24 -3.29
N GLN A 240 1.86 7.57 -3.61
CA GLN A 240 1.05 7.93 -4.78
C GLN A 240 0.43 9.33 -4.62
N VAL A 241 0.10 9.72 -3.39
CA VAL A 241 -0.50 11.03 -3.07
C VAL A 241 0.53 12.15 -3.16
N GLU A 242 1.74 11.97 -2.61
CA GLU A 242 2.83 12.95 -2.76
C GLU A 242 3.20 13.18 -4.23
N GLN A 243 3.31 12.09 -5.01
CA GLN A 243 3.53 12.16 -6.46
C GLN A 243 2.39 12.86 -7.20
N MET A 244 1.12 12.52 -6.88
CA MET A 244 -0.05 13.16 -7.49
C MET A 244 -0.13 14.65 -7.17
N ARG A 245 0.08 15.05 -5.91
CA ARG A 245 0.04 16.46 -5.50
C ARG A 245 1.19 17.31 -6.05
N ALA A 246 2.33 16.68 -6.36
CA ALA A 246 3.42 17.31 -7.09
C ALA A 246 3.16 17.42 -8.62
N SER A 247 2.13 16.76 -9.16
CA SER A 247 1.85 16.78 -10.60
C SER A 247 1.35 18.14 -11.10
N ALA A 248 1.70 18.47 -12.34
CA ALA A 248 1.16 19.65 -13.02
C ALA A 248 -0.37 19.59 -13.19
N CYS A 249 -0.97 18.39 -13.16
CA CYS A 249 -2.40 18.17 -13.26
C CYS A 249 -3.12 18.55 -11.94
N TYR A 250 -2.54 18.23 -10.78
CA TYR A 250 -3.08 18.65 -9.48
C TYR A 250 -2.94 20.16 -9.29
N LEU A 251 -1.74 20.71 -9.55
CA LEU A 251 -1.48 22.14 -9.44
C LEU A 251 -2.32 22.96 -10.45
N GLY A 252 -2.52 22.45 -11.67
CA GLY A 252 -3.32 23.10 -12.72
C GLY A 252 -4.84 22.95 -12.56
N THR A 253 -5.32 22.27 -11.52
CA THR A 253 -6.74 22.15 -11.16
C THR A 253 -7.06 22.80 -9.81
N ASP A 254 -6.17 23.67 -9.31
CA ASP A 254 -6.22 24.28 -7.97
C ASP A 254 -6.43 23.23 -6.85
N GLY A 255 -5.86 22.03 -7.05
CA GLY A 255 -5.96 20.91 -6.12
C GLY A 255 -7.25 20.07 -6.21
N ALA A 256 -8.10 20.28 -7.22
CA ALA A 256 -9.36 19.53 -7.37
C ALA A 256 -9.21 18.12 -7.99
N LEU A 257 -8.06 17.79 -8.60
CA LEU A 257 -7.75 16.44 -9.06
C LEU A 257 -7.60 15.48 -7.87
N GLY A 258 -8.37 14.40 -7.86
CA GLY A 258 -8.33 13.39 -6.80
C GLY A 258 -8.14 11.97 -7.33
N CYS A 259 -7.98 11.03 -6.40
CA CYS A 259 -7.85 9.60 -6.67
C CYS A 259 -9.02 9.08 -7.53
N THR A 260 -10.24 9.54 -7.25
CA THR A 260 -11.45 9.14 -7.99
C THR A 260 -11.63 9.84 -9.35
N SER A 261 -10.80 10.83 -9.69
CA SER A 261 -10.73 11.35 -11.06
C SER A 261 -10.15 10.31 -12.04
N CYS A 262 -9.32 9.38 -11.55
CA CYS A 262 -8.65 8.36 -12.36
C CYS A 262 -9.02 6.91 -11.97
N HIS A 263 -9.41 6.62 -10.74
CA HIS A 263 -9.68 5.25 -10.28
C HIS A 263 -11.12 5.07 -9.80
N ASP A 264 -11.73 3.95 -10.19
CA ASP A 264 -12.96 3.46 -9.59
C ASP A 264 -12.59 2.55 -8.40
N PRO A 265 -13.05 2.83 -7.18
CA PRO A 265 -12.71 2.02 -6.00
C PRO A 265 -13.40 0.65 -5.98
N HIS A 266 -14.45 0.45 -6.79
CA HIS A 266 -15.26 -0.77 -6.85
C HIS A 266 -14.97 -1.63 -8.09
N TYR A 267 -14.46 -1.03 -9.17
CA TYR A 267 -14.14 -1.71 -10.42
C TYR A 267 -12.67 -1.53 -10.84
N HIS A 268 -12.02 -2.64 -11.19
CA HIS A 268 -10.68 -2.65 -11.76
C HIS A 268 -10.75 -3.14 -13.22
N PRO A 269 -10.26 -2.37 -14.21
CA PRO A 269 -10.34 -2.77 -15.61
C PRO A 269 -9.55 -4.07 -15.88
N THR A 270 -10.06 -4.90 -16.79
CA THR A 270 -9.29 -6.03 -17.33
C THR A 270 -8.09 -5.53 -18.13
N GLU A 271 -7.17 -6.44 -18.45
CA GLU A 271 -6.02 -6.11 -19.29
C GLU A 271 -6.40 -5.53 -20.65
N THR A 272 -7.47 -6.03 -21.27
CA THR A 272 -8.01 -5.54 -22.55
C THR A 272 -8.67 -4.17 -22.45
N GLU A 273 -9.31 -3.83 -21.32
CA GLU A 273 -9.97 -2.53 -21.12
C GLU A 273 -8.98 -1.44 -20.68
N ARG A 274 -7.88 -1.83 -20.02
CA ARG A 274 -6.95 -0.94 -19.30
C ARG A 274 -6.48 0.28 -20.09
N VAL A 275 -6.14 0.11 -21.37
CA VAL A 275 -5.61 1.19 -22.21
C VAL A 275 -6.67 2.25 -22.48
N ALA A 276 -7.85 1.85 -22.98
CA ALA A 276 -8.96 2.77 -23.23
C ALA A 276 -9.45 3.41 -21.93
N TYR A 277 -9.68 2.60 -20.90
CA TYR A 277 -10.17 3.05 -19.59
C TYR A 277 -9.34 4.20 -19.01
N TYR A 278 -8.00 4.12 -19.04
CA TYR A 278 -7.14 5.20 -18.55
C TYR A 278 -6.93 6.33 -19.57
N ARG A 279 -6.95 6.06 -20.89
CA ARG A 279 -6.95 7.10 -21.93
C ARG A 279 -8.15 8.04 -21.77
N ASP A 280 -9.35 7.50 -21.60
CA ASP A 280 -10.59 8.27 -21.47
C ASP A 280 -10.56 9.26 -20.29
N ARG A 281 -9.85 8.90 -19.21
CA ARG A 281 -9.64 9.77 -18.04
C ARG A 281 -8.70 10.92 -18.35
N CYS A 282 -7.58 10.66 -19.05
CA CYS A 282 -6.74 11.74 -19.58
C CYS A 282 -7.54 12.66 -20.53
N LEU A 283 -8.42 12.09 -21.35
CA LEU A 283 -9.25 12.82 -22.31
C LEU A 283 -10.41 13.62 -21.68
N SER A 284 -10.69 13.44 -20.39
CA SER A 284 -11.65 14.29 -19.66
C SER A 284 -11.16 15.73 -19.46
N CYS A 285 -9.84 15.94 -19.46
CA CYS A 285 -9.20 17.26 -19.32
C CYS A 285 -8.34 17.67 -20.52
N HIS A 286 -7.90 16.73 -21.37
CA HIS A 286 -7.06 16.99 -22.53
C HIS A 286 -7.79 16.60 -23.83
N SER A 287 -7.74 17.45 -24.86
CA SER A 287 -8.17 17.02 -26.20
C SER A 287 -7.14 16.07 -26.82
N GLU A 288 -7.55 15.20 -27.74
CA GLU A 288 -6.60 14.28 -28.42
C GLU A 288 -5.46 15.02 -29.15
N GLN A 289 -5.73 16.26 -29.59
CA GLN A 289 -4.77 17.17 -30.23
C GLN A 289 -3.68 17.70 -29.27
N THR A 290 -3.78 17.42 -27.96
CA THR A 290 -2.75 17.79 -26.96
C THR A 290 -1.48 16.96 -27.12
N CYS A 291 -1.57 15.75 -27.67
CA CYS A 291 -0.40 14.91 -27.95
C CYS A 291 0.24 15.31 -29.29
N THR A 292 1.45 15.86 -29.24
CA THR A 292 2.17 16.35 -30.43
C THR A 292 2.94 15.26 -31.19
N LEU A 293 2.87 14.00 -30.76
CA LEU A 293 3.45 12.87 -31.50
C LEU A 293 2.53 12.48 -32.67
N PRO A 294 3.07 12.11 -33.84
CA PRO A 294 2.28 11.54 -34.93
C PRO A 294 1.43 10.35 -34.46
N ALA A 295 0.19 10.23 -34.93
CA ALA A 295 -0.72 9.16 -34.49
C ALA A 295 -0.14 7.75 -34.68
N ILE A 296 0.67 7.53 -35.72
CA ILE A 296 1.36 6.26 -35.97
C ILE A 296 2.44 5.92 -34.93
N GLU A 297 3.00 6.93 -34.24
CA GLU A 297 3.92 6.76 -33.11
C GLU A 297 3.16 6.56 -31.79
N GLN A 298 1.99 7.19 -31.63
CA GLN A 298 1.10 6.95 -30.48
C GLN A 298 0.61 5.50 -30.43
N GLU A 299 0.25 4.94 -31.59
CA GLU A 299 -0.19 3.55 -31.74
C GLU A 299 0.96 2.53 -31.87
N ALA A 300 2.22 2.99 -31.90
CA ALA A 300 3.37 2.10 -31.98
C ALA A 300 3.50 1.23 -30.71
N THR A 301 4.06 0.04 -30.86
CA THR A 301 4.45 -0.80 -29.71
C THR A 301 5.70 -0.20 -29.05
N PRO A 302 5.75 -0.02 -27.71
CA PRO A 302 4.87 -0.63 -26.71
C PRO A 302 3.64 0.19 -26.31
N ALA A 303 3.53 1.46 -26.71
CA ALA A 303 2.51 2.39 -26.24
C ALA A 303 1.07 2.01 -26.62
N LYS A 304 0.81 1.68 -27.89
CA LYS A 304 -0.52 1.25 -28.42
C LYS A 304 -1.68 2.17 -27.95
N GLY A 305 -1.50 3.48 -28.10
CA GLY A 305 -2.50 4.49 -27.73
C GLY A 305 -2.55 4.84 -26.22
N SER A 306 -1.73 4.20 -25.39
CA SER A 306 -1.70 4.40 -23.93
C SER A 306 -0.93 5.64 -23.50
N CYS A 307 -1.64 6.67 -23.03
CA CYS A 307 -1.04 7.85 -22.41
C CYS A 307 -0.17 7.49 -21.18
N VAL A 308 -0.62 6.51 -20.39
CA VAL A 308 0.05 6.03 -19.16
C VAL A 308 1.46 5.52 -19.47
N HIS A 309 1.69 4.88 -20.63
CA HIS A 309 2.99 4.30 -20.98
C HIS A 309 4.13 5.35 -21.03
N CYS A 310 3.82 6.57 -21.51
CA CYS A 310 4.81 7.64 -21.66
C CYS A 310 4.73 8.72 -20.57
N HIS A 311 3.56 8.91 -19.95
CA HIS A 311 3.36 9.97 -18.95
C HIS A 311 3.35 9.49 -17.51
N MET A 312 3.15 8.19 -17.28
CA MET A 312 3.18 7.57 -15.95
C MET A 312 4.12 6.36 -15.97
N PRO A 313 5.40 6.54 -16.35
CA PRO A 313 6.35 5.44 -16.50
C PRO A 313 6.54 4.67 -15.18
N SER A 314 7.02 3.44 -15.29
CA SER A 314 7.26 2.57 -14.14
C SER A 314 8.55 2.96 -13.42
N LEU A 315 8.45 3.37 -12.16
CA LEU A 315 9.57 3.62 -11.26
C LEU A 315 9.98 2.32 -10.56
N GLN A 316 11.27 2.19 -10.23
CA GLN A 316 11.70 1.15 -9.30
C GLN A 316 11.47 1.63 -7.85
N GLU A 317 10.99 0.75 -6.98
CA GLU A 317 10.87 1.07 -5.55
C GLU A 317 12.23 0.87 -4.85
N THR A 318 12.64 1.82 -3.99
CA THR A 318 13.93 1.74 -3.27
C THR A 318 13.93 0.76 -2.10
N ASN A 319 12.79 0.65 -1.41
CA ASN A 319 12.68 -0.01 -0.10
C ASN A 319 11.99 -1.38 -0.15
N VAL A 320 11.43 -1.74 -1.31
CA VAL A 320 10.91 -3.07 -1.62
C VAL A 320 11.49 -3.45 -2.99
N PRO A 321 12.39 -4.46 -3.04
CA PRO A 321 12.87 -4.98 -4.31
C PRO A 321 11.74 -5.51 -5.19
N HIS A 322 11.90 -5.45 -6.52
CA HIS A 322 11.03 -6.15 -7.49
C HIS A 322 9.53 -5.75 -7.52
N THR A 323 9.14 -4.62 -6.92
CA THR A 323 7.76 -4.09 -6.94
C THR A 323 7.65 -2.73 -7.67
N PRO A 324 7.69 -2.70 -9.01
CA PRO A 324 7.80 -1.42 -9.75
C PRO A 324 6.51 -0.57 -9.73
N GLN A 325 6.56 0.64 -9.15
CA GLN A 325 5.40 1.53 -8.99
C GLN A 325 5.14 2.40 -10.23
N THR A 326 3.88 2.61 -10.61
CA THR A 326 3.50 3.62 -11.61
C THR A 326 3.81 5.04 -11.08
N ASN A 327 4.46 5.90 -11.88
CA ASN A 327 4.69 7.29 -11.51
C ASN A 327 3.37 8.10 -11.55
N HIS A 328 2.96 8.68 -10.42
CA HIS A 328 1.74 9.50 -10.32
C HIS A 328 1.99 11.01 -10.53
N GLN A 329 3.23 11.43 -10.87
CA GLN A 329 3.56 12.82 -11.23
C GLN A 329 3.04 13.25 -12.62
N ILE A 330 2.63 12.30 -13.48
CA ILE A 330 2.08 12.54 -14.83
C ILE A 330 3.02 13.42 -15.69
N THR A 331 4.26 12.95 -15.87
CA THR A 331 5.35 13.71 -16.50
C THR A 331 5.18 13.87 -18.02
N ARG A 332 5.23 15.10 -18.55
CA ARG A 332 5.09 15.37 -20.00
C ARG A 332 6.17 14.71 -20.88
N HIS A 333 7.34 14.44 -20.33
CA HIS A 333 8.45 13.78 -21.03
C HIS A 333 9.04 12.68 -20.13
N ASN A 334 9.60 11.63 -20.74
CA ASN A 334 10.54 10.68 -20.11
C ASN A 334 11.91 11.34 -19.80
N ALA A 335 11.92 12.61 -19.41
CA ALA A 335 13.08 13.18 -18.75
C ALA A 335 13.27 12.44 -17.42
N ARG A 336 14.53 12.17 -17.05
CA ARG A 336 14.85 11.84 -15.65
C ARG A 336 14.20 12.91 -14.76
N PRO A 337 13.62 12.55 -13.60
CA PRO A 337 13.04 13.55 -12.70
C PRO A 337 14.06 14.65 -12.48
N LEU A 338 13.62 15.91 -12.60
CA LEU A 338 14.49 17.07 -12.46
C LEU A 338 15.20 16.95 -11.12
N ALA A 339 16.53 16.82 -11.17
CA ALA A 339 17.33 16.48 -9.99
C ALA A 339 16.95 17.42 -8.85
N THR A 340 16.46 16.84 -7.74
CA THR A 340 16.00 17.56 -6.57
C THR A 340 17.06 18.60 -6.20
N PRO A 341 16.74 19.91 -6.11
CA PRO A 341 17.75 20.95 -6.07
C PRO A 341 18.80 20.66 -4.99
N THR A 342 20.08 20.59 -5.39
CA THR A 342 21.21 20.13 -4.56
C THR A 342 21.62 21.09 -3.44
N ASN A 343 20.69 21.97 -3.02
CA ASN A 343 20.76 22.63 -1.73
C ASN A 343 20.71 21.58 -0.61
N PRO A 344 21.43 21.79 0.51
CA PRO A 344 21.08 21.09 1.75
C PRO A 344 19.62 21.41 2.07
N LEU A 345 18.83 20.38 2.38
CA LEU A 345 17.41 20.52 2.72
C LEU A 345 17.27 21.59 3.83
N PRO A 346 16.49 22.67 3.62
CA PRO A 346 16.35 23.72 4.60
C PRO A 346 15.72 23.17 5.89
N ALA A 347 15.90 23.88 7.01
CA ALA A 347 15.54 23.40 8.35
C ALA A 347 14.03 23.09 8.56
N ALA A 348 13.17 23.37 7.57
CA ALA A 348 11.75 23.00 7.52
C ALA A 348 11.40 22.32 6.18
N TRP A 349 12.15 21.29 5.78
CA TRP A 349 11.86 20.49 4.57
C TRP A 349 10.71 19.50 4.77
N LEU A 350 10.48 19.08 6.02
CA LEU A 350 9.27 18.38 6.43
C LEU A 350 8.18 19.40 6.81
N HIS A 351 6.96 19.14 6.35
CA HIS A 351 5.76 19.88 6.70
C HIS A 351 4.61 18.91 7.02
N VAL A 352 3.58 19.41 7.69
CA VAL A 352 2.36 18.65 7.95
C VAL A 352 1.55 18.53 6.65
N PHE A 353 1.00 17.34 6.40
CA PHE A 353 0.17 17.08 5.23
C PHE A 353 -1.18 17.82 5.28
N ASP A 354 -1.71 18.19 4.12
CA ASP A 354 -3.04 18.82 3.93
C ASP A 354 -3.29 20.14 4.69
N ASP A 355 -2.23 20.91 4.99
CA ASP A 355 -2.30 22.13 5.83
C ASP A 355 -2.91 21.86 7.23
N ALA A 356 -2.84 20.60 7.70
CA ALA A 356 -3.58 20.15 8.87
C ALA A 356 -3.10 20.79 10.19
N GLU A 357 -1.94 21.44 10.23
CA GLU A 357 -1.50 22.22 11.40
C GLU A 357 -2.49 23.33 11.77
N ARG A 358 -3.32 23.79 10.83
CA ARG A 358 -4.41 24.76 11.05
C ARG A 358 -5.62 24.18 11.79
N ASN A 359 -5.74 22.85 11.81
CA ASN A 359 -6.80 22.09 12.47
C ASN A 359 -6.32 21.42 13.78
N LEU A 360 -5.02 21.49 14.09
CA LEU A 360 -4.48 21.00 15.37
C LEU A 360 -4.79 22.01 16.50
N PRO A 361 -5.19 21.52 17.69
CA PRO A 361 -5.42 22.38 18.84
C PRO A 361 -4.08 22.81 19.42
N ALA A 362 -3.94 24.08 19.84
CA ALA A 362 -2.67 24.67 20.30
C ALA A 362 -2.09 24.13 21.63
N TRP A 363 -2.50 22.93 22.06
CA TRP A 363 -1.91 22.16 23.17
C TRP A 363 -1.25 20.85 22.71
N GLU A 364 -1.36 20.51 21.42
CA GLU A 364 -0.82 19.30 20.74
C GLU A 364 0.23 19.68 19.69
#